data_AF-A0A8J4B777-F1
#
_entry.id   AF-A0A8J4B777-F1
#
_cell.length_a   1.000
_cell.length_b   1.000
_cell.length_c   1.000
_cell.angle_alpha   90.00
_cell.angle_beta   90.00
_cell.angle_gamma   90.00
#
_symmetry.space_group_name_H-M   'P 1'
#
loop_
_entity.id
_entity.type
_entity.pdbx_description
1 polymer ?
#
loop_
_entity_poly.entity_id
_entity_poly.type
_entity_poly.pdbx_seq_one_letter_code
_entity_poly.pdbx_strand_id
1 'polypeptide(L)'
;MSYVPKNVRDTARKNDLYAKLDREQAQETHHSVVAHWAERDRRREPVNTLRGATMTLQATAKEREAGIKAGLANVKAARQARLKELYEREALMYEEELNARGLSLVKPRD
;
A
#
# COMPACT_ATOMS: atom_id res chain seq x y z
N MET A 1 11.77 73.67 0.13
CA MET A 1 12.24 72.32 -0.24
C MET A 1 13.61 72.12 0.39
N SER A 2 13.78 71.13 1.27
CA SER A 2 15.11 70.86 1.84
C SER A 2 15.99 70.19 0.78
N TYR A 3 17.23 70.67 0.66
CA TYR A 3 18.21 70.09 -0.26
C TYR A 3 18.64 68.71 0.26
N VAL A 4 18.40 67.67 -0.53
CA VAL A 4 18.92 66.33 -0.25
C VAL A 4 20.20 66.13 -1.08
N PRO A 5 21.35 65.83 -0.45
CA PRO A 5 22.60 65.60 -1.16
C PRO A 5 22.46 64.48 -2.20
N LYS A 6 23.07 64.66 -3.37
CA LYS A 6 23.00 63.70 -4.49
C LYS A 6 23.34 62.27 -4.08
N ASN A 7 24.38 62.10 -3.26
CA ASN A 7 24.82 60.80 -2.77
C ASN A 7 23.71 60.07 -1.98
N VAL A 8 22.96 60.81 -1.17
CA VAL A 8 21.86 60.26 -0.35
C VAL A 8 20.67 59.89 -1.24
N ARG A 9 20.38 60.70 -2.25
CA ARG A 9 19.33 60.40 -3.25
C ARG A 9 19.68 59.16 -4.08
N ASP A 10 20.93 59.04 -4.50
CA ASP A 10 21.41 57.91 -5.28
C ASP A 10 21.43 56.62 -4.44
N THR A 11 21.78 56.68 -3.16
CA THR A 11 21.68 55.53 -2.25
C THR A 11 20.24 55.12 -2.00
N ALA A 12 19.33 56.08 -1.80
CA ALA A 12 17.90 55.78 -1.64
C ALA A 12 17.34 55.10 -2.89
N ARG A 13 17.68 55.61 -4.08
CA ARG A 13 17.27 55.00 -5.36
C ARG A 13 17.82 53.58 -5.54
N LYS A 14 19.06 53.32 -5.12
CA LYS A 14 19.65 51.96 -5.16
C LYS A 14 18.93 51.02 -4.19
N ASN A 15 18.64 51.47 -2.98
CA ASN A 15 17.92 50.66 -1.99
C ASN A 15 16.50 50.32 -2.49
N ASP A 16 15.79 51.28 -3.07
CA ASP A 16 14.48 51.04 -3.67
C ASP A 16 14.53 50.06 -4.85
N LEU A 17 15.61 50.11 -5.64
CA LEU A 17 15.84 49.18 -6.74
C LEU A 17 16.09 47.76 -6.22
N TYR A 18 17.01 47.58 -5.27
CA TYR A 18 17.30 46.26 -4.69
C TYR A 18 16.08 45.68 -3.99
N ALA A 19 15.32 46.48 -3.24
CA ALA A 19 14.09 46.03 -2.60
C ALA A 19 13.02 45.56 -3.61
N LYS A 20 13.00 46.11 -4.83
CA LYS A 20 12.14 45.61 -5.91
C LYS A 20 12.66 44.29 -6.47
N LEU A 21 13.96 44.20 -6.74
CA LEU A 21 14.60 42.98 -7.23
C LEU A 21 14.43 41.80 -6.26
N ASP A 22 14.56 42.03 -4.94
CA ASP A 22 14.35 41.00 -3.93
C ASP A 22 12.91 40.46 -3.93
N ARG A 23 11.92 41.34 -4.17
CA ARG A 23 10.51 40.93 -4.28
C ARG A 23 10.26 40.12 -5.54
N GLU A 24 10.85 40.53 -6.66
CA GLU A 24 10.76 39.80 -7.93
C GLU A 24 11.43 38.41 -7.81
N GLN A 25 12.59 38.34 -7.19
CA GLN A 25 13.30 37.08 -6.94
C GLN A 25 12.52 36.16 -5.98
N ALA A 26 11.90 36.71 -4.93
CA ALA A 26 11.03 35.93 -4.04
C ALA A 26 9.81 35.34 -4.78
N GLN A 27 9.24 36.08 -5.75
CA GLN A 27 8.19 35.56 -6.61
C GLN A 27 8.70 34.44 -7.51
N GLU A 28 9.83 34.65 -8.19
CA GLU A 28 10.41 33.64 -9.09
C GLU A 28 10.73 32.34 -8.35
N THR A 29 11.35 32.43 -7.17
CA THR A 29 11.62 31.25 -6.34
C THR A 29 10.35 30.52 -5.93
N HIS A 30 9.29 31.22 -5.51
CA HIS A 30 7.99 30.60 -5.23
C HIS A 30 7.43 29.84 -6.45
N HIS A 31 7.45 30.45 -7.64
CA HIS A 31 6.94 29.81 -8.85
C HIS A 31 7.76 28.58 -9.24
N SER A 32 9.09 28.63 -9.06
CA SER A 32 9.97 27.48 -9.30
C SER A 32 9.64 26.29 -8.39
N VAL A 33 9.35 26.54 -7.11
CA VAL A 33 8.98 25.51 -6.13
C VAL A 33 7.65 24.86 -6.50
N VAL A 34 6.65 25.66 -6.86
CA VAL A 34 5.33 25.17 -7.26
C VAL A 34 5.44 24.30 -8.52
N ALA A 35 6.16 24.77 -9.54
CA ALA A 35 6.35 24.02 -10.79
C ALA A 35 7.08 22.68 -10.54
N HIS A 36 8.13 22.69 -9.73
CA HIS A 36 8.85 21.47 -9.36
C HIS A 36 7.94 20.49 -8.61
N TRP A 37 7.10 20.98 -7.69
CA TRP A 37 6.17 20.13 -6.95
C TRP A 37 5.08 19.53 -7.85
N ALA A 38 4.56 20.32 -8.79
CA ALA A 38 3.59 19.86 -9.78
C ALA A 38 4.16 18.75 -10.67
N GLU A 39 5.41 18.89 -11.15
CA GLU A 39 6.08 17.84 -11.91
C GLU A 39 6.33 16.58 -11.08
N ARG A 40 6.71 16.74 -9.80
CA ARG A 40 6.87 15.60 -8.88
C ARG A 40 5.56 14.86 -8.66
N ASP A 41 4.44 15.57 -8.53
CA ASP A 41 3.13 14.97 -8.30
C ASP A 41 2.60 14.29 -9.57
N ARG A 42 2.82 14.89 -10.75
CA ARG A 42 2.48 14.30 -12.06
C ARG A 42 3.20 12.97 -12.31
N ARG A 43 4.43 12.82 -11.81
CA ARG A 43 5.22 11.58 -11.91
C ARG A 43 4.78 10.51 -10.91
N ARG A 44 3.85 10.80 -10.00
CA ARG A 44 3.34 9.77 -9.09
C ARG A 44 2.40 8.88 -9.86
N GLU A 45 2.63 7.58 -9.75
CA GLU A 45 1.72 6.57 -10.30
C GLU A 45 0.32 6.78 -9.72
N PRO A 46 -0.74 6.75 -10.54
CA PRO A 46 -2.10 6.82 -10.04
C PRO A 46 -2.31 5.66 -9.07
N VAL A 47 -2.66 5.98 -7.83
CA VAL A 47 -2.90 4.94 -6.82
C VAL A 47 -4.11 4.14 -7.25
N ASN A 48 -3.88 2.88 -7.60
CA ASN A 48 -4.93 1.97 -8.02
C ASN A 48 -5.84 1.67 -6.82
N THR A 49 -7.00 2.33 -6.76
CA THR A 49 -7.97 2.27 -5.65
C THR A 49 -8.66 0.90 -5.52
N LEU A 50 -8.44 -0.01 -6.47
CA LEU A 50 -8.94 -1.39 -6.43
C LEU A 50 -8.28 -2.26 -5.35
N ARG A 51 -7.23 -1.76 -4.68
CA ARG A 51 -6.52 -2.48 -3.59
C ARG A 51 -7.36 -2.71 -2.32
N GLY A 52 -8.61 -2.25 -2.29
CA GLY A 52 -9.54 -2.45 -1.17
C GLY A 52 -10.34 -3.75 -1.19
N ALA A 53 -10.40 -4.46 -2.33
CA ALA A 53 -11.25 -5.66 -2.49
C ALA A 53 -10.49 -6.99 -2.37
N THR A 54 -9.16 -6.95 -2.19
CA THR A 54 -8.36 -8.16 -2.11
C THR A 54 -8.27 -8.65 -0.66
N MET A 55 -8.76 -9.86 -0.39
CA MET A 55 -8.38 -10.61 0.81
C MET A 55 -6.86 -10.59 0.93
N THR A 56 -6.35 -9.93 1.97
CA THR A 56 -4.92 -9.75 2.16
C THR A 56 -4.29 -11.06 2.61
N LEU A 57 -3.06 -11.30 2.16
CA LEU A 57 -2.29 -12.50 2.51
C LEU A 57 -2.07 -12.63 4.02
N GLN A 58 -1.91 -11.50 4.71
CA GLN A 58 -1.70 -11.43 6.15
C GLN A 58 -2.77 -10.56 6.79
N ALA A 59 -3.22 -10.99 7.97
CA ALA A 59 -4.12 -10.22 8.79
C ALA A 59 -3.41 -8.97 9.35
N THR A 60 -4.10 -7.85 9.27
CA THR A 60 -3.81 -6.61 9.97
C THR A 60 -3.97 -6.78 11.49
N ALA A 61 -3.46 -5.84 12.29
CA ALA A 61 -3.58 -5.89 13.74
C ALA A 61 -5.05 -5.95 14.21
N LYS A 62 -5.93 -5.14 13.60
CA LYS A 62 -7.37 -5.12 13.89
C LYS A 62 -8.06 -6.45 13.58
N GLU A 63 -7.67 -7.09 12.47
CA GLU A 63 -8.23 -8.40 12.10
C GLU A 63 -7.81 -9.50 13.09
N ARG A 64 -6.59 -9.42 13.66
CA ARG A 64 -6.15 -10.36 14.71
C ARG A 64 -6.92 -10.17 16.02
N GLU A 65 -7.13 -8.93 16.44
CA GLU A 65 -7.93 -8.61 17.63
C GLU A 65 -9.39 -9.04 17.47
N ALA A 66 -9.95 -8.89 16.26
CA ALA A 66 -11.30 -9.36 15.93
C ALA A 66 -11.40 -10.88 15.73
N GLY A 67 -10.30 -11.63 15.87
CA GLY A 67 -10.27 -13.08 15.65
C GLY A 67 -10.49 -13.50 14.19
N ILE A 68 -10.39 -12.57 13.24
CA ILE A 68 -10.57 -12.84 11.81
C ILE A 68 -9.34 -13.58 11.30
N LYS A 69 -9.55 -14.82 10.85
CA LYS A 69 -8.50 -15.62 10.22
C LYS A 69 -8.04 -14.95 8.94
N ALA A 70 -6.73 -14.77 8.80
CA ALA A 70 -6.11 -14.25 7.58
C ALA A 70 -6.50 -15.11 6.36
N GLY A 71 -6.50 -14.50 5.16
CA GLY A 71 -6.83 -15.21 3.91
C GLY A 71 -6.02 -16.51 3.73
N LEU A 72 -4.73 -16.49 4.07
CA LEU A 72 -3.87 -17.69 4.01
C LEU A 72 -4.33 -18.81 4.97
N ALA A 73 -4.77 -18.46 6.18
CA ALA A 73 -5.25 -19.44 7.16
C ALA A 73 -6.57 -20.07 6.69
N ASN A 74 -7.46 -19.27 6.11
CA ASN A 74 -8.72 -19.77 5.55
C ASN A 74 -8.48 -20.71 4.37
N VAL A 75 -7.59 -20.35 3.43
CA VAL A 75 -7.26 -21.20 2.28
C VAL A 75 -6.60 -22.51 2.73
N LYS A 76 -5.68 -22.47 3.70
CA LYS A 76 -5.05 -23.69 4.24
C LYS A 76 -6.07 -24.60 4.91
N ALA A 77 -6.99 -24.06 5.72
CA ALA A 77 -8.04 -24.84 6.36
C ALA A 77 -8.99 -25.47 5.33
N ALA A 78 -9.43 -24.70 4.33
CA ALA A 78 -10.28 -25.21 3.26
C ALA A 78 -9.59 -26.31 2.44
N ARG A 79 -8.29 -26.16 2.16
CA ARG A 79 -7.49 -27.19 1.48
C ARG A 79 -7.42 -28.48 2.28
N GLN A 80 -7.16 -28.40 3.59
CA GLN A 80 -7.11 -29.57 4.46
C GLN A 80 -8.45 -30.30 4.53
N ALA A 81 -9.56 -29.57 4.62
CA ALA A 81 -10.90 -30.17 4.62
C ALA A 81 -11.17 -30.93 3.31
N ARG A 82 -10.90 -30.32 2.16
CA ARG A 82 -11.07 -30.98 0.85
C ARG A 82 -10.16 -32.19 0.67
N LEU A 83 -8.92 -32.11 1.15
CA LEU A 83 -7.97 -33.22 1.09
C LEU A 83 -8.47 -34.40 1.94
N LYS A 84 -9.01 -34.11 3.13
CA LYS A 84 -9.59 -35.12 4.01
C LYS A 84 -10.79 -35.82 3.34
N GLU A 85 -11.72 -35.06 2.77
CA GLU A 85 -12.87 -35.62 2.05
C GLU A 85 -12.44 -36.53 0.88
N LEU A 86 -11.39 -36.15 0.16
CA LEU A 86 -10.84 -36.96 -0.93
C LEU A 86 -10.30 -38.30 -0.41
N TYR A 87 -9.49 -38.28 0.65
CA TYR A 87 -8.94 -39.50 1.24
C TYR A 87 -10.00 -40.38 1.90
N GLU A 88 -11.07 -39.80 2.47
CA GLU A 88 -12.19 -40.57 2.98
C GLU A 88 -12.91 -41.35 1.88
N ARG A 89 -13.09 -40.74 0.69
CA ARG A 89 -13.65 -41.43 -0.48
C ARG A 89 -12.73 -42.54 -0.98
N GLU A 90 -11.43 -42.27 -1.05
CA GLU A 90 -10.44 -43.29 -1.45
C GLU A 90 -10.41 -44.46 -0.46
N ALA A 91 -10.46 -44.19 0.85
CA ALA A 91 -10.46 -45.23 1.87
C ALA A 91 -11.68 -46.16 1.77
N LEU A 92 -12.87 -45.61 1.46
CA LEU A 92 -14.08 -46.40 1.22
C LEU A 92 -13.93 -47.30 -0.01
N MET A 93 -13.39 -46.74 -1.09
CA MET A 93 -13.14 -47.49 -2.33
C MET A 93 -12.15 -48.64 -2.08
N TYR A 94 -11.04 -48.38 -1.39
CA TYR A 94 -10.06 -49.42 -1.05
C TYR A 94 -10.62 -50.49 -0.10
N GLU A 95 -11.49 -50.13 0.84
CA GLU A 95 -12.17 -51.10 1.71
C GLU A 95 -13.04 -52.06 0.87
N GLU A 96 -13.76 -51.56 -0.12
CA GLU A 96 -14.53 -52.39 -1.06
C GLU A 96 -13.64 -53.34 -1.87
N GLU A 97 -12.52 -52.83 -2.41
CA GLU A 97 -11.55 -53.64 -3.17
C GLU A 97 -10.89 -54.74 -2.32
N LEU A 98 -10.57 -54.45 -1.06
CA LEU A 98 -10.00 -55.44 -0.14
C LEU A 98 -11.04 -56.48 0.27
N ASN A 99 -12.27 -56.05 0.55
CA ASN A 99 -13.37 -56.95 0.89
C ASN A 99 -13.64 -57.95 -0.26
N ALA A 100 -13.53 -57.51 -1.52
CA ALA A 100 -13.64 -58.38 -2.69
C ALA A 100 -12.55 -59.48 -2.73
N ARG A 101 -11.42 -59.27 -2.04
CA ARG A 101 -10.32 -60.24 -1.89
C ARG A 101 -10.37 -60.99 -0.55
N GLY A 102 -11.37 -60.76 0.29
CA GLY A 102 -11.49 -61.33 1.62
C GLY A 102 -10.57 -60.70 2.67
N LEU A 103 -10.03 -59.50 2.41
CA LEU A 103 -9.21 -58.71 3.33
C LEU A 103 -9.98 -57.44 3.76
N SER A 104 -9.49 -56.68 4.75
CA SER A 104 -10.09 -55.40 5.18
C SER A 104 -9.00 -54.47 5.72
N LEU A 105 -9.21 -53.15 5.63
CA LEU A 105 -8.33 -52.17 6.25
C LEU A 105 -8.36 -52.30 7.78
N VAL A 106 -7.21 -52.11 8.40
CA VAL A 106 -7.11 -52.04 9.87
C VAL A 106 -7.76 -50.74 10.35
N LYS A 107 -8.79 -50.88 11.18
CA LYS A 107 -9.54 -49.75 11.74
C LYS A 107 -8.95 -49.35 13.10
N PRO A 108 -8.82 -48.04 13.39
CA PRO A 108 -8.36 -47.60 14.70
C PRO A 108 -9.31 -48.12 15.79
N ARG A 109 -8.74 -48.54 16.92
CA ARG A 109 -9.48 -48.92 18.11
C ARG A 109 -9.33 -47.76 19.10
N ASP A 110 -10.44 -47.13 19.42
CA ASP A 110 -10.49 -46.13 20.50
C ASP A 110 -10.30 -46.80 21.86
#